data_AF-A0A3R9S3Q8-F1
#
_entry.id   AF-A0A3R9S3Q8-F1
#
_cell.length_a   1.000
_cell.length_b   1.000
_cell.length_c   1.000
_cell.angle_alpha   90.00
_cell.angle_beta   90.00
_cell.angle_gamma   90.00
#
_symmetry.space_group_name_H-M   'P 1'
#
loop_
_entity.id
_entity.type
_entity.pdbx_description
1 polymer ?
#
loop_
_entity_poly.entity_id
_entity_poly.type
_entity_poly.pdbx_seq_one_letter_code
_entity_poly.pdbx_strand_id
1 'polypeptide(L)'
;SGICLTKLDVLDGLEEVKICVGYENTDSGCVGSSDAVSFECLKPIYETMPGWSESTVGLTSIDQLPANALAYVKRIEQLIECPIDIVSTGPDRAETIILRHPFSA
;
A
#
# COMPACT_ATOMS: atom_id res chain seq x y z
N SER A 1 -8.53 11.20 10.54
CA SER A 1 -7.35 11.12 9.65
C SER A 1 -7.20 9.71 9.12
N GLY A 2 -6.69 9.55 7.90
CA GLY A 2 -6.49 8.28 7.22
C GLY A 2 -5.58 8.44 6.00
N ILE A 3 -5.29 7.32 5.33
CA ILE A 3 -4.40 7.25 4.17
C ILE A 3 -5.18 7.39 2.86
N CYS A 4 -4.55 8.06 1.90
CA CYS A 4 -4.90 7.97 0.48
C CYS A 4 -3.87 7.05 -0.20
N LEU A 5 -4.31 5.87 -0.64
CA LEU A 5 -3.48 4.94 -1.40
C LEU A 5 -3.59 5.27 -2.89
N THR A 6 -2.46 5.41 -3.58
CA THR A 6 -2.43 5.80 -5.00
C THR A 6 -1.66 4.79 -5.83
N LYS A 7 -1.92 4.76 -7.15
CA LYS A 7 -1.21 3.92 -8.12
C LYS A 7 -1.33 2.42 -7.83
N LEU A 8 -2.52 1.99 -7.39
CA LEU A 8 -2.80 0.57 -7.21
C LEU A 8 -2.68 -0.19 -8.54
N ASP A 9 -3.07 0.47 -9.64
CA ASP A 9 -3.01 0.00 -11.03
C ASP A 9 -1.61 -0.39 -11.50
N VAL A 10 -0.55 0.18 -10.93
CA VAL A 10 0.83 -0.15 -11.28
C VAL A 10 1.21 -1.58 -10.85
N LEU A 11 0.46 -2.17 -9.91
CA LEU A 11 0.67 -3.53 -9.43
C LEU A 11 -0.14 -4.58 -10.20
N ASP A 12 -1.03 -4.15 -11.11
CA ASP A 12 -1.84 -5.05 -11.92
C ASP A 12 -0.94 -5.97 -12.78
N GLY A 13 -1.31 -7.24 -12.89
CA GLY A 13 -0.60 -8.24 -13.70
C GLY A 13 0.59 -8.90 -13.01
N LEU A 14 0.99 -8.47 -11.81
CA LEU A 14 2.00 -9.17 -11.02
C LEU A 14 1.44 -10.49 -10.46
N GLU A 15 2.25 -11.55 -10.49
CA GLU A 15 1.88 -12.83 -9.87
C GLU A 15 1.89 -12.76 -8.34
N GLU A 16 2.84 -11.99 -7.79
CA GLU A 16 2.99 -11.74 -6.36
C GLU A 16 3.36 -10.27 -6.10
N VAL A 17 2.91 -9.74 -4.96
CA VAL A 17 3.30 -8.43 -4.43
C VAL A 17 3.98 -8.60 -3.08
N LYS A 18 4.99 -7.77 -2.81
CA LYS A 18 5.79 -7.83 -1.58
C LYS A 18 5.67 -6.54 -0.80
N ILE A 19 5.34 -6.67 0.49
CA ILE A 19 5.25 -5.55 1.43
C ILE A 19 6.44 -5.64 2.38
N CYS A 20 7.25 -4.59 2.46
CA CYS A 20 8.30 -4.52 3.47
C CYS A 20 7.64 -4.32 4.84
N VAL A 21 7.80 -5.28 5.75
CA VAL A 21 7.19 -5.25 7.10
C VAL A 21 8.22 -5.00 8.21
N GLY A 22 9.49 -4.85 7.85
CA GLY A 22 10.57 -4.58 8.78
C GLY A 22 11.94 -4.68 8.11
N TYR A 23 12.99 -4.54 8.92
CA TYR A 23 14.37 -4.67 8.46
C TYR A 23 15.14 -5.58 9.43
N GLU A 24 16.07 -6.37 8.90
CA GLU A 24 17.05 -7.10 9.73
C GLU A 24 18.11 -6.13 10.29
N ASN A 25 18.79 -6.54 11.37
CA ASN A 25 19.94 -5.83 11.95
C ASN A 25 19.63 -4.40 12.39
N THR A 26 18.47 -4.19 13.03
CA THR A 26 18.09 -2.88 13.58
C THR A 26 18.98 -2.41 14.74
N ASP A 27 19.65 -3.36 15.41
CA ASP A 27 20.39 -3.13 16.65
C ASP A 27 21.79 -2.54 16.45
N SER A 28 22.29 -2.48 15.20
CA SER A 28 23.61 -1.91 14.86
C SER A 28 23.63 -0.37 14.76
N GLY A 29 22.61 0.31 15.28
CA GLY A 29 22.49 1.78 15.21
C GLY A 29 22.01 2.31 13.85
N CYS A 30 21.69 1.42 12.91
CA CYS A 30 21.16 1.79 11.59
C CYS A 30 19.73 2.34 11.68
N VAL A 31 18.93 1.87 12.65
CA VAL A 31 17.56 2.38 12.88
C VAL A 31 17.60 3.53 13.87
N GLY A 32 17.12 4.70 13.43
CA GLY A 32 17.13 5.94 14.21
C GLY A 32 18.29 6.88 13.90
N SER A 33 19.21 6.48 13.00
CA SER A 33 20.18 7.43 12.48
C SER A 33 19.53 8.44 11.54
N SER A 34 20.02 9.68 11.58
CA SER A 34 19.66 10.73 10.63
C SER A 34 20.59 10.76 9.40
N ASP A 35 21.64 9.94 9.37
CA ASP A 35 22.55 9.84 8.24
C ASP A 35 22.10 8.75 7.24
N ALA A 36 22.21 9.06 5.95
CA ALA A 36 21.76 8.15 4.90
C ALA A 36 22.63 6.89 4.77
N VAL A 37 23.92 6.96 5.15
CA VAL A 37 24.88 5.86 5.01
C VAL A 37 24.50 4.69 5.91
N SER A 38 23.99 4.99 7.10
CA SER A 38 23.48 4.00 8.05
C SER A 38 22.34 3.13 7.48
N PHE A 39 21.59 3.61 6.48
CA PHE A 39 20.52 2.84 5.88
C PHE A 39 21.00 1.79 4.86
N GLU A 40 22.23 1.87 4.36
CA GLU A 40 22.79 0.89 3.41
C GLU A 40 22.91 -0.52 4.01
N CYS A 41 22.96 -0.60 5.34
CA CYS A 41 23.08 -1.84 6.10
C CYS A 41 21.74 -2.60 6.20
N LEU A 42 20.62 -1.93 5.98
CA LEU A 42 19.28 -2.46 6.24
C LEU A 42 18.85 -3.46 5.16
N LYS A 43 18.44 -4.65 5.60
CA LYS A 43 17.87 -5.68 4.70
C LYS A 43 16.37 -5.77 4.94
N PRO A 44 15.52 -5.53 3.93
CA PRO A 44 14.07 -5.56 4.11
C PRO A 44 13.58 -6.99 4.34
N ILE A 45 12.66 -7.13 5.29
CA ILE A 45 11.88 -8.35 5.53
C ILE A 45 10.55 -8.17 4.82
N TYR A 46 10.25 -9.05 3.86
CA TYR A 46 9.04 -8.96 3.05
C TYR A 46 7.97 -9.94 3.50
N GLU A 47 6.73 -9.47 3.53
CA GLU A 47 5.55 -10.31 3.44
C GLU A 47 5.15 -10.43 1.96
N THR A 48 4.95 -11.66 1.48
CA THR A 48 4.51 -11.92 0.11
C THR A 48 3.01 -12.21 0.09
N MET A 49 2.29 -11.56 -0.82
CA MET A 49 0.87 -11.79 -1.07
C MET A 49 0.65 -12.14 -2.55
N PRO A 50 -0.40 -12.91 -2.89
CA PRO A 50 -0.74 -13.14 -4.28
C PRO A 50 -1.12 -11.82 -4.95
N GLY A 51 -0.65 -11.62 -6.18
CA GLY A 51 -1.06 -10.49 -7.02
C GLY A 51 -2.40 -10.74 -7.71
N TRP A 52 -2.72 -9.92 -8.70
CA TRP A 52 -3.98 -9.98 -9.46
C TRP A 52 -3.72 -9.67 -10.93
N SER A 53 -4.53 -10.22 -11.84
CA SER A 53 -4.35 -10.04 -13.28
C SER A 53 -5.34 -9.06 -13.89
N GLU A 54 -6.44 -8.79 -13.19
CA GLU A 54 -7.47 -7.84 -13.60
C GLU A 54 -6.99 -6.40 -13.45
N SER A 55 -7.42 -5.53 -14.36
CA SER A 55 -7.14 -4.10 -14.26
C SER A 55 -7.92 -3.47 -13.12
N THR A 56 -7.23 -2.68 -12.30
CA THR A 56 -7.84 -1.81 -11.29
C THR A 56 -8.07 -0.39 -11.79
N VAL A 57 -7.67 -0.07 -13.04
CA VAL A 57 -7.77 1.27 -13.60
C VAL A 57 -9.23 1.76 -13.65
N GLY A 58 -9.46 2.94 -13.07
CA GLY A 58 -10.74 3.65 -13.14
C GLY A 58 -11.88 3.07 -12.30
N LEU A 59 -11.59 2.09 -11.45
CA LEU A 59 -12.58 1.58 -10.49
C LEU A 59 -12.96 2.66 -9.47
N THR A 60 -14.25 2.72 -9.12
CA THR A 60 -14.83 3.80 -8.27
C THR A 60 -15.56 3.28 -7.04
N SER A 61 -15.69 1.96 -6.90
CA SER A 61 -16.19 1.30 -5.68
C SER A 61 -15.24 0.19 -5.23
N ILE A 62 -15.11 0.03 -3.91
CA ILE A 62 -14.27 -1.01 -3.31
C ILE A 62 -14.70 -2.42 -3.66
N ASP A 63 -15.99 -2.64 -3.89
CA ASP A 63 -16.54 -3.94 -4.26
C ASP A 63 -16.17 -4.36 -5.69
N GLN A 64 -15.63 -3.43 -6.49
CA GLN A 64 -15.13 -3.70 -7.84
C GLN A 64 -13.68 -4.19 -7.83
N LEU A 65 -12.95 -4.01 -6.72
CA LEU A 65 -11.56 -4.44 -6.66
C LEU A 65 -11.46 -5.98 -6.74
N PRO A 66 -10.46 -6.51 -7.45
CA PRO A 66 -10.11 -7.91 -7.39
C PRO A 66 -9.86 -8.34 -5.95
N ALA A 67 -10.20 -9.59 -5.62
CA ALA A 67 -10.13 -10.09 -4.24
C ALA A 67 -8.71 -9.92 -3.62
N ASN A 68 -7.67 -10.15 -4.41
CA ASN A 68 -6.28 -10.00 -3.96
C ASN A 68 -5.86 -8.52 -3.82
N ALA A 69 -6.35 -7.64 -4.69
CA ALA A 69 -6.14 -6.18 -4.54
C ALA A 69 -6.80 -5.65 -3.27
N LEU A 70 -8.04 -6.08 -2.99
CA LEU A 70 -8.74 -5.74 -1.75
C LEU A 70 -8.01 -6.31 -0.51
N ALA A 71 -7.50 -7.54 -0.59
CA ALA A 71 -6.70 -8.13 0.49
C ALA A 71 -5.43 -7.33 0.75
N TYR A 72 -4.74 -6.87 -0.31
CA TYR A 72 -3.56 -6.02 -0.22
C TYR A 72 -3.86 -4.68 0.47
N VAL A 73 -4.94 -3.99 0.06
CA VAL A 73 -5.39 -2.73 0.71
C VAL A 73 -5.65 -2.95 2.20
N LYS A 74 -6.42 -4.00 2.55
CA LYS A 74 -6.71 -4.34 3.95
C LYS A 74 -5.45 -4.70 4.75
N ARG A 75 -4.48 -5.36 4.11
CA ARG A 75 -3.23 -5.73 4.77
C ARG A 75 -2.39 -4.50 5.09
N ILE A 76 -2.33 -3.53 4.19
CA ILE A 76 -1.68 -2.24 4.47
C ILE A 76 -2.34 -1.58 5.67
N GLU A 77 -3.68 -1.44 5.71
CA GLU A 77 -4.40 -0.86 6.87
C GLU A 77 -4.01 -1.50 8.20
N GLN A 78 -3.89 -2.84 8.23
CA GLN A 78 -3.49 -3.57 9.43
C GLN A 78 -2.04 -3.29 9.83
N LEU A 79 -1.12 -3.23 8.88
CA LEU A 79 0.30 -3.03 9.14
C LEU A 79 0.62 -1.61 9.63
N ILE A 80 -0.12 -0.61 9.13
CA ILE A 80 0.10 0.80 9.50
C ILE A 80 -0.82 1.27 10.63
N GLU A 81 -1.76 0.44 11.08
CA GLU A 81 -2.74 0.73 12.13
C GLU A 81 -3.54 2.02 11.86
N CYS A 82 -3.82 2.31 10.59
CA CYS A 82 -4.47 3.53 10.13
C CYS A 82 -5.42 3.21 8.96
N PRO A 83 -6.64 3.77 8.94
CA PRO A 83 -7.58 3.45 7.88
C PRO A 83 -7.14 4.00 6.53
N ILE A 84 -7.42 3.26 5.45
CA ILE A 84 -7.33 3.76 4.08
C ILE A 84 -8.71 4.34 3.76
N ASP A 85 -8.78 5.66 3.69
CA ASP A 85 -10.03 6.38 3.46
C ASP A 85 -10.29 6.62 1.96
N ILE A 86 -9.23 6.59 1.15
CA ILE A 86 -9.25 6.90 -0.28
C ILE A 86 -8.32 5.94 -1.03
N VAL A 87 -8.77 5.42 -2.17
CA VAL A 87 -7.94 4.67 -3.12
C VAL A 87 -8.04 5.33 -4.50
N SER A 88 -6.94 5.86 -5.02
CA SER A 88 -6.85 6.37 -6.38
C SER A 88 -6.47 5.23 -7.33
N THR A 89 -7.28 5.07 -8.36
CA THR A 89 -7.22 3.97 -9.33
C THR A 89 -6.83 4.45 -10.72
N GLY A 90 -6.33 5.68 -10.83
CA GLY A 90 -5.94 6.25 -12.11
C GLY A 90 -5.64 7.75 -12.02
N PRO A 91 -5.18 8.37 -13.12
CA PRO A 91 -4.81 9.77 -13.15
C PRO A 91 -6.00 10.75 -13.17
N ASP A 92 -7.20 10.33 -13.57
CA ASP A 92 -8.37 11.22 -13.58
C ASP A 92 -8.95 11.37 -12.17
N ARG A 93 -9.49 12.55 -11.87
CA ARG A 93 -10.14 12.86 -10.59
C ARG A 93 -11.31 11.93 -10.29
N ALA A 94 -12.04 11.48 -11.31
CA ALA A 94 -13.16 10.57 -11.15
C ALA A 94 -12.71 9.14 -10.81
N GLU A 95 -11.45 8.79 -11.07
CA GLU A 95 -10.85 7.46 -10.84
C GLU A 95 -10.35 7.36 -9.39
N THR A 96 -11.30 7.49 -8.46
CA THR A 96 -11.03 7.53 -7.03
C THR A 96 -12.18 6.89 -6.26
N ILE A 97 -11.85 5.91 -5.42
CA ILE A 97 -12.75 5.30 -4.43
C ILE A 97 -12.66 6.12 -3.16
N ILE A 98 -13.77 6.71 -2.70
CA ILE A 98 -13.85 7.46 -1.44
C ILE A 98 -14.66 6.63 -0.43
N LEU A 99 -13.99 6.06 0.56
CA LEU A 99 -14.63 5.30 1.64
C LEU A 99 -15.07 6.22 2.78
N ARG A 100 -14.25 7.22 3.11
CA ARG A 100 -14.57 8.27 4.07
C ARG A 100 -14.10 9.62 3.56
N HIS A 101 -15.00 10.59 3.51
CA HIS A 101 -14.68 11.91 3.00
C HIS A 101 -13.90 12.75 4.04
N PRO A 102 -12.73 13.32 3.73
CA PRO A 102 -11.88 14.00 4.72
C PRO A 102 -12.53 15.20 5.43
N PHE A 103 -13.46 15.89 4.78
CA PHE A 103 -14.17 17.05 5.36
C PHE A 103 -15.40 16.68 6.20
N SER A 104 -15.74 15.38 6.25
CA SER A 104 -16.90 14.87 6.99
C SER A 104 -16.50 13.97 8.16
N ALA A 105 -15.19 13.88 8.44
CA ALA A 105 -14.56 12.93 9.36
C ALA A 105 -14.18 13.56 10.71
#